data_AF-A0A7C5PMI5-F1
#
_entry.id   AF-A0A7C5PMI5-F1
#
_cell.length_a   1.000
_cell.length_b   1.000
_cell.length_c   1.000
_cell.angle_alpha   90.00
_cell.angle_beta   90.00
_cell.angle_gamma   90.00
#
_symmetry.space_group_name_H-M   'P 1'
#
loop_
_entity.id
_entity.type
_entity.pdbx_description
1 polymer ?
#
loop_
_entity_poly.entity_id
_entity_poly.type
_entity_poly.pdbx_seq_one_letter_code
_entity_poly.pdbx_strand_id
1 'polypeptide(L)'
;MGNRLIIARIRENLANRNKTDRIMWFSMWFLTSVATFGLAFFPMIYLLVDRRNKHFKRQKELEALLIAYFKNGKIAETRDCECGPIRRNPLIWSLSIILILPIFLIAYLLSKDLILHAKRQQEFFEGLIGEKSFKAPTINLKNCVLITVFTLGLGLIYWLYKIFNCYNYHFKEQWMMEDKIISLIK
;
A
#
# COMPACT_ATOMS: atom_id res chain seq x y z
N MET A 1 30.21 -4.68 14.52
CA MET A 1 29.37 -5.83 14.08
C MET A 1 27.92 -5.43 13.71
N GLY A 2 27.42 -4.22 14.08
CA GLY A 2 26.02 -3.80 13.87
C GLY A 2 25.62 -3.43 12.42
N ASN A 3 26.40 -2.60 11.72
CA ASN A 3 25.96 -2.06 10.42
C ASN A 3 25.87 -3.11 9.31
N ARG A 4 26.79 -4.07 9.23
CA ARG A 4 26.74 -5.14 8.21
C ARG A 4 25.46 -5.98 8.30
N LEU A 5 25.01 -6.30 9.51
CA LEU A 5 23.76 -7.03 9.73
C LEU A 5 22.54 -6.19 9.34
N ILE A 6 22.53 -4.90 9.68
CA ILE A 6 21.45 -3.98 9.30
C ILE A 6 21.37 -3.85 7.77
N ILE A 7 22.50 -3.68 7.09
CA ILE A 7 22.56 -3.61 5.62
C ILE A 7 22.02 -4.91 5.00
N ALA A 8 22.42 -6.07 5.51
CA ALA A 8 21.92 -7.35 5.03
C ALA A 8 20.39 -7.45 5.16
N ARG A 9 19.83 -7.03 6.30
CA ARG A 9 18.37 -6.99 6.51
C ARG A 9 17.65 -5.99 5.62
N ILE A 10 18.26 -4.83 5.34
CA ILE A 10 17.71 -3.87 4.36
C ILE A 10 17.66 -4.52 2.98
N ARG A 11 18.75 -5.14 2.53
CA ARG A 11 18.79 -5.84 1.23
C ARG A 11 17.76 -6.97 1.15
N GLU A 12 17.60 -7.74 2.21
CA GLU A 12 16.57 -8.80 2.30
C GLU A 12 15.15 -8.22 2.22
N ASN A 13 14.86 -7.16 2.98
CA ASN A 13 13.56 -6.48 2.93
C ASN A 13 13.26 -6.00 1.50
N LEU A 14 14.23 -5.40 0.83
CA LEU A 14 14.09 -4.90 -0.54
C LEU A 14 13.96 -6.03 -1.57
N ALA A 15 14.68 -7.14 -1.40
CA ALA A 15 14.50 -8.32 -2.24
C ALA A 15 13.08 -8.91 -2.14
N ASN A 16 12.42 -8.74 -0.99
CA ASN A 16 11.05 -9.20 -0.77
C ASN A 16 9.96 -8.27 -1.36
N ARG A 17 10.31 -7.10 -1.92
CA ARG A 17 9.34 -6.14 -2.46
C ARG A 17 8.45 -6.72 -3.56
N ASN A 18 8.99 -7.56 -4.45
CA ASN A 18 8.21 -8.19 -5.52
C ASN A 18 7.14 -9.17 -4.99
N LYS A 19 7.33 -9.72 -3.79
CA LYS A 19 6.37 -10.63 -3.15
C LYS A 19 5.27 -9.85 -2.41
N THR A 20 5.61 -8.73 -1.78
CA THR A 20 4.67 -7.92 -0.99
C THR A 20 3.89 -6.93 -1.85
N ASP A 21 4.55 -6.32 -2.83
CA ASP A 21 4.06 -5.18 -3.60
C ASP A 21 3.56 -5.65 -4.97
N ARG A 22 2.69 -6.67 -4.94
CA ARG A 22 2.20 -7.31 -6.16
C ARG A 22 1.40 -6.32 -7.02
N ILE A 23 1.86 -6.10 -8.25
CA ILE A 23 1.14 -5.35 -9.27
C ILE A 23 -0.08 -6.16 -9.72
N MET A 24 -1.24 -5.51 -9.76
CA MET A 24 -2.49 -6.14 -10.18
C MET A 24 -3.13 -5.32 -11.29
N TRP A 25 -3.59 -5.97 -12.36
CA TRP A 25 -4.26 -5.33 -13.48
C TRP A 25 -5.76 -5.33 -13.25
N PHE A 26 -6.35 -4.15 -13.02
CA PHE A 26 -7.79 -4.03 -12.78
C PHE A 26 -8.61 -4.66 -13.89
N SER A 27 -8.29 -4.36 -15.16
CA SER A 27 -9.06 -4.86 -16.31
C SER A 27 -9.08 -6.39 -16.38
N MET A 28 -7.96 -7.05 -16.08
CA MET A 28 -7.90 -8.52 -16.03
C MET A 28 -8.87 -9.05 -14.97
N TRP A 29 -8.76 -8.57 -13.73
CA TRP A 29 -9.63 -9.02 -12.63
C TRP A 29 -11.11 -8.70 -12.86
N PHE A 30 -11.40 -7.53 -13.43
CA PHE A 30 -12.75 -7.11 -13.76
C PHE A 30 -13.37 -8.01 -14.83
N LEU A 31 -12.67 -8.25 -15.96
CA LEU A 31 -13.14 -9.13 -17.02
C LEU A 31 -13.30 -10.58 -16.54
N THR A 32 -12.35 -11.10 -15.74
CA THR A 32 -12.48 -12.42 -15.13
C THR A 32 -13.68 -12.48 -14.19
N SER A 33 -13.98 -11.40 -13.46
CA SER A 33 -15.16 -11.33 -12.59
C SER A 33 -16.43 -11.36 -13.41
N VAL A 34 -16.52 -10.62 -14.52
CA VAL A 34 -17.67 -10.68 -15.44
C VAL A 34 -17.84 -12.10 -15.99
N ALA A 35 -16.76 -12.73 -16.48
CA ALA A 35 -16.80 -14.09 -17.03
C ALA A 35 -17.18 -15.17 -16.01
N THR A 36 -16.92 -14.93 -14.72
CA THR A 36 -17.24 -15.85 -13.61
C THR A 36 -18.47 -15.43 -12.82
N PHE A 37 -19.33 -14.57 -13.39
CA PHE A 37 -20.53 -14.05 -12.74
C PHE A 37 -20.30 -13.47 -11.33
N GLY A 38 -19.17 -12.80 -11.17
CA GLY A 38 -18.76 -12.11 -9.95
C GLY A 38 -17.87 -12.92 -9.00
N LEU A 39 -17.65 -14.22 -9.24
CA LEU A 39 -16.84 -15.05 -8.33
C LEU A 39 -15.39 -14.54 -8.21
N ALA A 40 -14.81 -14.01 -9.28
CA ALA A 40 -13.44 -13.48 -9.21
C ALA A 40 -13.31 -12.14 -8.43
N PHE A 41 -14.42 -11.49 -8.03
CA PHE A 41 -14.34 -10.32 -7.16
C PHE A 41 -13.80 -10.66 -5.76
N PHE A 42 -14.10 -11.85 -5.24
CA PHE A 42 -13.61 -12.30 -3.93
C PHE A 42 -12.07 -12.39 -3.89
N PRO A 43 -11.39 -13.19 -4.74
CA PRO A 43 -9.93 -13.23 -4.77
C PRO A 43 -9.32 -11.88 -5.18
N MET A 44 -9.99 -11.09 -6.04
CA MET A 44 -9.54 -9.75 -6.38
C MET A 44 -9.42 -8.84 -5.15
N ILE A 45 -10.48 -8.74 -4.34
CA ILE A 45 -10.50 -7.90 -3.13
C ILE A 45 -9.58 -8.48 -2.05
N TYR A 46 -9.55 -9.81 -1.88
CA TYR A 46 -8.61 -10.48 -0.99
C TYR A 46 -7.16 -10.06 -1.29
N LEU A 47 -6.73 -10.19 -2.55
CA LEU A 47 -5.37 -9.87 -2.96
C LEU A 47 -5.05 -8.38 -2.84
N LEU A 48 -6.04 -7.51 -3.07
CA LEU A 48 -5.90 -6.07 -2.91
C LEU A 48 -5.65 -5.66 -1.45
N VAL A 49 -6.40 -6.25 -0.51
CA VAL A 49 -6.22 -6.01 0.93
C VAL A 49 -4.92 -6.64 1.42
N ASP A 50 -4.62 -7.88 0.98
CA ASP A 50 -3.42 -8.62 1.36
C ASP A 50 -2.14 -7.90 0.91
N ARG A 51 -2.05 -7.45 -0.35
CA ARG A 51 -0.88 -6.70 -0.83
C ARG A 51 -0.67 -5.39 -0.08
N ARG A 52 -1.75 -4.67 0.25
CA ARG A 52 -1.67 -3.45 1.07
C ARG A 52 -1.08 -3.77 2.45
N ASN A 53 -1.54 -4.85 3.08
CA ASN A 53 -1.07 -5.24 4.41
C ASN A 53 0.41 -5.64 4.39
N LYS A 54 0.80 -6.46 3.41
CA LYS A 54 2.18 -6.91 3.24
C LYS A 54 3.11 -5.74 2.95
N HIS A 55 2.70 -4.84 2.06
CA HIS A 55 3.43 -3.62 1.74
C HIS A 55 3.67 -2.75 2.99
N PHE A 56 2.60 -2.42 3.74
CA PHE A 56 2.74 -1.53 4.91
C PHE A 56 3.59 -2.15 6.01
N LYS A 57 3.48 -3.47 6.21
CA LYS A 57 4.33 -4.20 7.15
C LYS A 57 5.79 -4.11 6.75
N ARG A 58 6.11 -4.45 5.48
CA ARG A 58 7.46 -4.40 4.94
C ARG A 58 8.06 -2.98 5.04
N GLN A 59 7.24 -1.97 4.76
CA GLN A 59 7.66 -0.57 4.85
C GLN A 59 7.99 -0.13 6.26
N LYS A 60 7.17 -0.50 7.24
CA LYS A 60 7.47 -0.22 8.64
C LYS A 60 8.79 -0.86 9.08
N GLU A 61 9.05 -2.09 8.65
CA GLU A 61 10.32 -2.78 8.92
C GLU A 61 11.49 -2.06 8.23
N LEU A 62 11.34 -1.62 6.98
CA LEU A 62 12.36 -0.87 6.26
C LEU A 62 12.67 0.48 6.94
N GLU A 63 11.65 1.26 7.28
CA GLU A 63 11.77 2.55 7.97
C GLU A 63 12.56 2.38 9.29
N ALA A 64 12.27 1.34 10.08
CA ALA A 64 12.99 1.04 11.31
C ALA A 64 14.47 0.68 11.08
N LEU A 65 14.76 -0.11 10.05
CA LEU A 65 16.14 -0.47 9.67
C LEU A 65 16.92 0.77 9.20
N LEU A 66 16.28 1.67 8.44
CA LEU A 66 16.90 2.90 7.99
C LEU A 66 17.19 3.86 9.14
N ILE A 67 16.27 4.01 10.11
CA ILE A 67 16.54 4.78 11.33
C ILE A 67 17.77 4.20 12.06
N ALA A 68 17.82 2.87 12.22
CA ALA A 68 18.93 2.21 12.90
C ALA A 68 20.27 2.47 12.19
N TYR A 69 20.26 2.42 10.85
CA TYR A 69 21.44 2.66 10.03
C TYR A 69 21.92 4.12 10.09
N PHE A 70 21.03 5.10 9.85
CA PHE A 70 21.43 6.51 9.74
C PHE A 70 21.64 7.21 11.09
N LYS A 71 20.99 6.76 12.17
CA LYS A 71 21.13 7.37 13.50
C LYS A 71 22.11 6.64 14.42
N ASN A 72 22.88 5.66 13.92
CA ASN A 72 23.81 4.83 14.69
C ASN A 72 23.19 4.24 15.99
N GLY A 73 21.86 4.04 16.00
CA GLY A 73 21.11 3.59 17.16
C GLY A 73 20.90 2.08 17.14
N LYS A 74 20.55 1.48 18.30
CA LYS A 74 19.89 0.17 18.31
C LYS A 74 18.66 0.25 17.41
N ILE A 75 18.29 -0.87 16.76
CA ILE A 75 17.03 -0.97 15.99
C ILE A 75 15.97 -0.33 16.86
N ALA A 76 15.47 0.84 16.45
CA ALA A 76 14.42 1.49 17.20
C ALA A 76 13.32 0.44 17.25
N GLU A 77 12.98 -0.02 18.46
CA GLU A 77 11.71 -0.72 18.65
C GLU A 77 10.73 0.15 17.91
N THR A 78 10.16 -0.39 16.84
CA THR A 78 9.21 0.34 16.02
C THR A 78 8.24 0.89 17.02
N ARG A 79 8.24 2.20 17.28
CA ARG A 79 7.14 2.78 18.02
C ARG A 79 5.96 2.34 17.18
N ASP A 80 5.16 1.42 17.71
CA ASP A 80 3.81 1.22 17.26
C ASP A 80 3.22 2.59 17.47
N CYS A 81 3.36 3.47 16.48
CA CYS A 81 2.52 4.62 16.42
C CYS A 81 1.15 3.96 16.33
N GLU A 82 0.40 4.02 17.43
CA GLU A 82 -1.00 3.59 17.50
C GLU A 82 -1.85 4.26 16.39
N CYS A 83 -1.28 5.26 15.72
CA CYS A 83 -1.74 5.92 14.51
C CYS A 83 -1.57 5.10 13.20
N GLY A 84 -1.02 3.89 13.23
CA GLY A 84 -0.82 3.03 12.06
C GLY A 84 -2.14 2.45 11.54
N PRO A 85 -2.42 2.45 10.24
CA PRO A 85 -3.71 2.01 9.74
C PRO A 85 -3.93 0.51 9.98
N ILE A 86 -4.99 0.20 10.73
CA ILE A 86 -5.33 -1.12 11.31
C ILE A 86 -5.14 -2.26 10.29
N ARG A 87 -4.43 -3.33 10.70
CA ARG A 87 -4.28 -4.54 9.89
C ARG A 87 -5.64 -5.19 9.70
N ARG A 88 -6.06 -5.37 8.45
CA ARG A 88 -7.38 -5.93 8.09
C ARG A 88 -7.25 -7.40 7.73
N ASN A 89 -8.18 -8.24 8.17
CA ASN A 89 -8.22 -9.65 7.78
C ASN A 89 -8.73 -9.78 6.32
N PRO A 90 -7.90 -10.18 5.35
CA PRO A 90 -8.31 -10.20 3.95
C PRO A 90 -9.50 -11.13 3.67
N LEU A 91 -9.64 -12.25 4.41
CA LEU A 91 -10.77 -13.18 4.27
C LEU A 91 -12.09 -12.51 4.64
N ILE A 92 -12.18 -11.97 5.86
CA ILE A 92 -13.41 -11.31 6.35
C ILE A 92 -13.83 -10.18 5.39
N TRP A 93 -12.85 -9.39 4.95
CA TRP A 93 -13.10 -8.27 4.04
C TRP A 93 -13.58 -8.75 2.67
N SER A 94 -12.96 -9.79 2.11
CA SER A 94 -13.40 -10.37 0.84
C SER A 94 -14.79 -11.01 0.91
N LEU A 95 -15.17 -11.67 2.01
CA LEU A 95 -16.49 -12.28 2.16
C LEU A 95 -17.60 -11.23 2.35
N SER A 96 -17.26 -10.08 2.94
CA SER A 96 -18.24 -9.01 3.20
C SER A 96 -18.80 -8.34 1.94
N ILE A 97 -18.16 -8.52 0.78
CA ILE A 97 -18.55 -7.85 -0.48
C ILE A 97 -19.90 -8.28 -1.05
N ILE A 98 -20.48 -9.38 -0.55
CA ILE A 98 -21.84 -9.81 -0.90
C ILE A 98 -22.86 -8.70 -0.62
N LEU A 99 -22.56 -7.83 0.34
CA LEU A 99 -23.33 -6.64 0.65
C LEU A 99 -22.70 -5.41 -0.03
N ILE A 100 -23.53 -4.55 -0.64
CA ILE A 100 -23.10 -3.32 -1.33
C ILE A 100 -22.42 -2.32 -0.37
N LEU A 101 -22.91 -2.24 0.88
CA LEU A 101 -22.41 -1.28 1.87
C LEU A 101 -20.96 -1.58 2.30
N PRO A 102 -20.57 -2.83 2.62
CA PRO A 102 -19.19 -3.21 2.84
C PRO A 102 -18.25 -2.85 1.69
N ILE A 103 -18.57 -3.12 0.42
CA ILE A 103 -17.60 -2.84 -0.67
C ILE A 103 -17.31 -1.34 -0.81
N PHE A 104 -18.29 -0.47 -0.55
CA PHE A 104 -18.08 0.96 -0.45
C PHE A 104 -17.11 1.33 0.68
N LEU A 105 -17.31 0.74 1.87
CA LEU A 105 -16.42 0.96 3.01
C LEU A 105 -14.99 0.46 2.73
N ILE A 106 -14.84 -0.69 2.06
CA ILE A 106 -13.56 -1.23 1.63
C ILE A 106 -12.85 -0.25 0.69
N ALA A 107 -13.54 0.24 -0.34
CA ALA A 107 -12.98 1.19 -1.29
C ALA A 107 -12.55 2.50 -0.60
N TYR A 108 -13.39 3.01 0.31
CA TYR A 108 -13.10 4.20 1.10
C TYR A 108 -11.84 4.02 1.95
N LEU A 109 -11.79 2.94 2.73
CA LEU A 109 -10.68 2.69 3.65
C LEU A 109 -9.38 2.40 2.92
N LEU A 110 -9.38 1.63 1.84
CA LEU A 110 -8.17 1.38 1.05
C LEU A 110 -7.63 2.66 0.41
N SER A 111 -8.51 3.56 -0.01
CA SER A 111 -8.13 4.86 -0.57
C SER A 111 -7.54 5.77 0.51
N LYS A 112 -8.22 5.88 1.66
CA LYS A 112 -7.78 6.69 2.80
C LYS A 112 -6.43 6.21 3.33
N ASP A 113 -6.28 4.90 3.49
CA ASP A 113 -5.04 4.27 3.92
C ASP A 113 -3.85 4.61 3.01
N LEU A 114 -4.05 4.53 1.69
CA LEU A 114 -2.99 4.84 0.72
C LEU A 114 -2.58 6.32 0.81
N ILE A 115 -3.55 7.23 0.89
CA ILE A 115 -3.29 8.68 1.01
C ILE A 115 -2.50 8.97 2.28
N LEU A 116 -2.92 8.41 3.42
CA LEU A 116 -2.26 8.63 4.70
C LEU A 116 -0.86 8.00 4.73
N HIS A 117 -0.71 6.79 4.19
CA HIS A 117 0.58 6.11 4.11
C HIS A 117 1.58 6.86 3.26
N ALA A 118 1.19 7.27 2.05
CA ALA A 118 2.05 8.02 1.14
C ALA A 118 2.49 9.35 1.75
N LYS A 119 1.59 10.06 2.45
CA LYS A 119 1.92 11.29 3.18
C LYS A 119 2.96 11.03 4.28
N ARG A 120 2.74 10.02 5.13
CA ARG A 120 3.67 9.65 6.20
C ARG A 120 5.05 9.27 5.66
N GLN A 121 5.10 8.48 4.59
CA GLN A 121 6.36 8.08 3.97
C GLN A 121 7.10 9.28 3.39
N GLN A 122 6.38 10.18 2.70
CA GLN A 122 6.97 11.42 2.21
C GLN A 122 7.62 12.21 3.34
N GLU A 123 6.91 12.45 4.45
CA GLU A 123 7.45 13.13 5.64
C GLU A 123 8.67 12.40 6.23
N PHE A 124 8.63 11.06 6.28
CA PHE A 124 9.73 10.23 6.77
C PHE A 124 10.99 10.38 5.91
N PHE A 125 10.86 10.23 4.58
CA PHE A 125 12.01 10.27 3.68
C PHE A 125 12.54 11.69 3.48
N GLU A 126 11.68 12.71 3.46
CA GLU A 126 12.11 14.12 3.52
C GLU A 126 12.95 14.39 4.78
N GLY A 127 12.52 13.88 5.94
CA GLY A 127 13.26 14.03 7.19
C GLY A 127 14.54 13.18 7.27
N LEU A 128 14.62 12.07 6.53
CA LEU A 128 15.76 11.16 6.57
C LEU A 128 16.88 11.57 5.60
N ILE A 129 16.53 11.92 4.36
CA ILE A 129 17.48 12.17 3.27
C ILE A 129 17.27 13.51 2.54
N GLY A 130 16.27 14.31 2.92
CA GLY A 130 16.03 15.64 2.34
C GLY A 130 15.38 15.66 0.95
N GLU A 131 14.99 14.51 0.40
CA GLU A 131 14.36 14.44 -0.94
C GLU A 131 12.83 14.32 -0.85
N LYS A 132 12.14 15.14 -1.66
CA LYS A 132 10.72 14.92 -2.00
C LYS A 132 10.63 13.89 -3.12
N SER A 133 10.31 12.65 -2.77
CA SER A 133 10.41 11.55 -3.73
C SER A 133 9.09 10.88 -4.12
N PHE A 134 8.00 11.13 -3.39
CA PHE A 134 6.69 10.53 -3.68
C PHE A 134 5.71 11.53 -4.26
N LYS A 135 5.03 11.16 -5.33
CA LYS A 135 3.85 11.91 -5.78
C LYS A 135 2.66 11.50 -4.95
N ALA A 136 1.85 12.50 -4.56
CA ALA A 136 0.61 12.25 -3.85
C ALA A 136 -0.30 11.31 -4.68
N PRO A 137 -0.95 10.31 -4.06
CA PRO A 137 -1.90 9.47 -4.75
C PRO A 137 -2.99 10.31 -5.44
N THR A 138 -3.25 10.06 -6.72
CA THR A 138 -4.20 10.84 -7.53
C THR A 138 -5.68 10.51 -7.24
N ILE A 139 -5.96 9.88 -6.09
CA ILE A 139 -7.32 9.55 -5.66
C ILE A 139 -7.94 10.78 -5.01
N ASN A 140 -8.85 11.44 -5.71
CA ASN A 140 -9.74 12.40 -5.09
C ASN A 140 -10.90 11.65 -4.41
N LEU A 141 -10.76 11.43 -3.09
CA LEU A 141 -11.69 10.65 -2.29
C LEU A 141 -13.11 11.22 -2.32
N LYS A 142 -13.25 12.56 -2.27
CA LYS A 142 -14.54 13.25 -2.34
C LYS A 142 -15.25 12.95 -3.65
N ASN A 143 -14.54 13.08 -4.78
CA ASN A 143 -15.11 12.82 -6.10
C ASN A 143 -15.50 11.35 -6.26
N CYS A 144 -14.69 10.40 -5.76
CA CYS A 144 -15.02 8.98 -5.86
C CYS A 144 -16.29 8.62 -5.06
N VAL A 145 -16.42 9.15 -3.84
CA VAL A 145 -17.64 9.02 -3.03
C VAL A 145 -18.84 9.62 -3.75
N LEU A 146 -18.70 10.86 -4.23
CA LEU A 146 -19.77 11.60 -4.89
C LEU A 146 -20.30 10.87 -6.14
N ILE A 147 -19.40 10.46 -7.03
CA ILE A 147 -19.76 9.70 -8.24
C ILE A 147 -20.45 8.40 -7.87
N THR A 148 -19.95 7.67 -6.86
CA THR A 148 -20.52 6.40 -6.44
C THR A 148 -21.94 6.56 -5.89
N VAL A 149 -22.19 7.58 -5.08
CA VAL A 149 -23.53 7.88 -4.54
C VAL A 149 -24.49 8.30 -5.66
N PHE A 150 -24.09 9.24 -6.52
CA PHE A 150 -24.95 9.71 -7.62
C PHE A 150 -25.31 8.62 -8.64
N THR A 151 -24.41 7.65 -8.82
CA THR A 151 -24.61 6.55 -9.75
C THR A 151 -25.17 5.29 -9.08
N LEU A 152 -25.66 5.40 -7.84
CA LEU A 152 -26.23 4.31 -7.05
C LEU A 152 -25.34 3.05 -7.01
N GLY A 153 -24.02 3.26 -6.91
CA GLY A 153 -23.03 2.20 -6.79
C GLY A 153 -22.21 1.91 -8.05
N LEU A 154 -22.63 2.31 -9.26
CA LEU A 154 -21.85 2.04 -10.49
C LEU A 154 -20.46 2.71 -10.47
N GLY A 155 -20.34 3.85 -9.80
CA GLY A 155 -19.08 4.56 -9.57
C GLY A 155 -18.03 3.74 -8.81
N LEU A 156 -18.41 2.65 -8.12
CA LEU A 156 -17.47 1.74 -7.48
C LEU A 156 -16.51 1.10 -8.48
N ILE A 157 -16.94 0.84 -9.72
CA ILE A 157 -16.07 0.25 -10.75
C ILE A 157 -14.91 1.20 -11.07
N TYR A 158 -15.23 2.48 -11.31
CA TYR A 158 -14.23 3.53 -11.53
C TYR A 158 -13.35 3.73 -10.31
N TRP A 159 -13.93 3.70 -9.11
CA TRP A 159 -13.18 3.86 -7.88
C TRP A 159 -12.19 2.70 -7.65
N LEU A 160 -12.62 1.45 -7.84
CA LEU A 160 -11.74 0.29 -7.79
C LEU A 160 -10.62 0.40 -8.83
N TYR A 161 -10.93 0.79 -10.06
CA TYR A 161 -9.92 1.09 -11.07
C TYR A 161 -8.87 2.10 -10.56
N LYS A 162 -9.31 3.21 -9.95
CA LYS A 162 -8.40 4.21 -9.38
C LYS A 162 -7.56 3.65 -8.24
N ILE A 163 -8.15 2.88 -7.32
CA ILE A 163 -7.42 2.24 -6.21
C ILE A 163 -6.31 1.35 -6.77
N PHE A 164 -6.63 0.46 -7.71
CA PHE A 164 -5.65 -0.48 -8.28
C PHE A 164 -4.45 0.24 -8.88
N ASN A 165 -4.72 1.23 -9.75
CA ASN A 165 -3.68 1.97 -10.43
C ASN A 165 -2.85 2.83 -9.48
N CYS A 166 -3.47 3.46 -8.48
CA CYS A 166 -2.73 4.28 -7.53
C CYS A 166 -1.82 3.44 -6.62
N TYR A 167 -2.26 2.27 -6.15
CA TYR A 167 -1.37 1.34 -5.43
C TYR A 167 -0.22 0.86 -6.32
N ASN A 168 -0.50 0.45 -7.56
CA ASN A 168 0.54 0.01 -8.50
C ASN A 168 1.58 1.12 -8.77
N TYR A 169 1.10 2.35 -8.97
CA TYR A 169 1.96 3.51 -9.21
C TYR A 169 2.82 3.83 -7.98
N HIS A 170 2.20 3.84 -6.79
CA HIS A 170 2.88 4.08 -5.53
C HIS A 170 3.99 3.05 -5.27
N PHE A 171 3.73 1.76 -5.50
CA PHE A 171 4.75 0.71 -5.36
C PHE A 171 5.94 0.95 -6.28
N LYS A 172 5.68 1.33 -7.54
CA LYS A 172 6.75 1.62 -8.51
C LYS A 172 7.58 2.84 -8.11
N GLU A 173 6.94 3.92 -7.67
CA GLU A 173 7.67 5.09 -7.15
C GLU A 173 8.54 4.72 -5.96
N GLN A 174 8.00 3.92 -5.05
CA GLN A 174 8.73 3.47 -3.89
C GLN A 174 9.91 2.58 -4.25
N TRP A 175 9.80 1.69 -5.23
CA TRP A 175 10.93 0.88 -5.68
C TRP A 175 12.08 1.75 -6.22
N MET A 176 11.77 2.80 -6.98
CA MET A 176 12.79 3.75 -7.45
C MET A 176 13.48 4.46 -6.29
N MET A 177 12.72 4.84 -5.25
CA MET A 177 13.30 5.44 -4.04
C MET A 177 14.14 4.43 -3.25
N GLU A 178 13.66 3.21 -3.07
CA GLU A 178 14.39 2.15 -2.38
C GLU A 178 15.73 1.82 -3.08
N ASP A 179 15.76 1.82 -4.40
CA ASP A 179 16.97 1.61 -5.20
C ASP A 179 17.98 2.76 -4.99
N LYS A 180 17.50 4.01 -4.93
CA LYS A 180 18.35 5.16 -4.56
C LYS A 180 18.91 5.00 -3.14
N ILE A 181 18.10 4.58 -2.16
CA ILE A 181 18.54 4.42 -0.77
C ILE A 181 19.63 3.34 -0.65
N ILE A 182 19.51 2.23 -1.38
CA ILE A 182 20.57 1.22 -1.44
C ILE A 182 21.90 1.85 -1.88
N SER A 183 21.87 2.78 -2.84
CA SER A 183 23.09 3.42 -3.34
C SER A 183 23.77 4.34 -2.30
N LEU A 184 23.00 4.84 -1.33
CA LEU A 184 23.51 5.68 -0.23
C LEU A 184 24.08 4.86 0.93
N ILE A 185 23.78 3.55 0.97
CA ILE A 185 24.18 2.65 2.05
C ILE A 185 25.42 1.85 1.60
N LYS A 186 26.54 1.99 2.33
CA LYS A 186 27.83 1.37 2.05
C LYS A 186 28.06 0.13 2.91
#